data_AF-A0A7T8GM07-F1
#
_entry.id   AF-A0A7T8GM07-F1
#
_cell.length_a   1.000
_cell.length_b   1.000
_cell.length_c   1.000
_cell.angle_alpha   90.00
_cell.angle_beta   90.00
_cell.angle_gamma   90.00
#
_symmetry.space_group_name_H-M   'P 1'
#
loop_
_entity.id
_entity.type
_entity.pdbx_description
1 polymer ?
#
loop_
_entity_poly.entity_id
_entity_poly.type
_entity_poly.pdbx_seq_one_letter_code
_entity_poly.pdbx_strand_id
1 'polypeptide(L)'
;GHVHCQTCKKKSSACKSCKQTFLQPEASILLEKVLNLVALKCRHEGCSEFLFLDKKLAHENFCPLRRLPCRNADKGCEAVHTARDLSRHHKTCSFSTPLRPPK
;
A
#
# COMPACT_ATOMS: atom_id res chain seq x y z
N GLY A 1 28.56 6.83 -0.21
CA GLY A 1 27.80 6.20 -1.32
C GLY A 1 26.31 6.34 -1.05
N HIS A 2 25.52 6.75 -2.04
CA HIS A 2 24.07 6.96 -1.86
C HIS A 2 23.26 5.74 -2.32
N VAL A 3 22.35 5.29 -1.45
CA VAL A 3 21.50 4.13 -1.70
C VAL A 3 20.24 4.55 -2.45
N HIS A 4 19.93 3.85 -3.55
CA HIS A 4 18.73 4.06 -4.36
C HIS A 4 18.11 2.70 -4.70
N CYS A 5 16.78 2.61 -4.71
CA CYS A 5 16.09 1.41 -5.20
C CYS A 5 16.29 1.24 -6.71
N GLN A 6 16.13 0.02 -7.22
CA GLN A 6 16.32 -0.26 -8.65
C GLN A 6 15.42 0.59 -9.55
N THR A 7 14.18 0.85 -9.13
CA THR A 7 13.24 1.68 -9.89
C THR A 7 13.74 3.12 -10.05
N CYS A 8 14.37 3.67 -9.02
CA CYS A 8 14.96 5.01 -9.07
C CYS A 8 16.23 5.04 -9.94
N LYS A 9 17.08 4.00 -9.87
CA LYS A 9 18.26 3.87 -10.74
C LYS A 9 17.90 3.73 -12.22
N LYS A 10 16.80 3.07 -12.56
CA LYS A 10 16.32 2.97 -13.96
C LYS A 10 15.82 4.30 -14.52
N LYS A 11 15.26 5.17 -13.68
CA LYS A 11 14.72 6.47 -14.09
C LYS A 11 15.78 7.56 -14.27
N SER A 12 16.97 7.38 -13.70
CA SER A 12 18.05 8.37 -13.79
C SER A 12 19.39 7.65 -13.71
N SER A 13 20.28 7.93 -14.66
CA SER A 13 21.61 7.32 -14.73
C SER A 13 22.59 7.86 -13.68
N ALA A 14 22.23 8.91 -12.94
CA ALA A 14 23.09 9.55 -11.94
C ALA A 14 22.34 9.88 -10.64
N CYS A 15 23.10 9.94 -9.55
CA CYS A 15 22.57 10.31 -8.24
C CYS A 15 22.15 11.79 -8.22
N LYS A 16 20.94 12.09 -7.76
CA LYS A 16 20.47 13.49 -7.65
C LYS A 16 21.24 14.32 -6.63
N SER A 17 21.85 13.70 -5.62
CA SER A 17 22.57 14.40 -4.55
C SER A 17 24.03 14.68 -4.91
N CYS A 18 24.78 13.69 -5.42
CA CYS A 18 26.21 13.84 -5.74
C CYS A 18 26.53 13.88 -7.24
N LYS A 19 25.52 13.74 -8.12
CA LYS A 19 25.66 13.72 -9.59
C LYS A 19 26.54 12.59 -10.16
N GLN A 20 27.01 11.66 -9.33
CA GLN A 20 27.78 10.51 -9.79
C GLN A 20 26.89 9.49 -10.51
N THR A 21 27.40 8.94 -11.61
CA THR A 21 26.74 7.90 -12.40
C THR A 21 26.61 6.61 -11.59
N PHE A 22 25.46 5.93 -11.70
CA PHE A 22 25.28 4.62 -11.09
C PHE A 22 26.09 3.57 -11.87
N LEU A 23 27.23 3.14 -11.31
CA LEU A 23 28.10 2.14 -11.93
C LEU A 23 27.54 0.71 -11.85
N GLN A 24 26.67 0.44 -10.86
CA GLN A 24 26.05 -0.86 -10.66
C GLN A 24 24.53 -0.80 -10.84
N PRO A 25 23.97 -1.45 -11.88
CA PRO A 25 22.52 -1.53 -12.09
C PRO A 25 21.81 -2.36 -11.02
N GLU A 26 22.50 -3.32 -10.41
CA GLU A 26 21.93 -4.23 -9.43
C GLU A 26 21.66 -3.60 -8.05
N ALA A 27 20.69 -4.17 -7.33
CA ALA A 27 20.47 -3.86 -5.92
C ALA A 27 21.57 -4.51 -5.06
N SER A 28 21.95 -3.83 -3.99
CA SER A 28 22.88 -4.42 -3.01
C SER A 28 22.15 -5.54 -2.25
N ILE A 29 22.58 -6.79 -2.43
CA ILE A 29 22.01 -7.96 -1.76
C ILE A 29 22.06 -7.78 -0.23
N LEU A 30 23.14 -7.20 0.30
CA LEU A 30 23.28 -6.93 1.72
C LEU A 30 22.19 -5.96 2.21
N LEU A 31 21.92 -4.90 1.47
CA LEU A 31 20.86 -3.95 1.82
C LEU A 31 19.50 -4.62 1.86
N GLU A 32 19.17 -5.43 0.85
CA GLU A 32 17.90 -6.17 0.82
C GLU A 32 17.79 -7.10 2.05
N LYS A 33 18.88 -7.79 2.41
CA LYS A 33 18.91 -8.62 3.63
C LYS A 33 18.74 -7.79 4.90
N VAL A 34 19.40 -6.64 5.03
CA VAL A 34 19.27 -5.75 6.19
C VAL A 34 17.84 -5.20 6.30
N LEU A 35 17.21 -4.81 5.18
CA LEU A 35 15.83 -4.33 5.18
C LEU A 35 14.84 -5.40 5.66
N ASN A 36 15.12 -6.68 5.44
CA ASN A 36 14.31 -7.78 5.97
C ASN A 36 14.46 -7.98 7.49
N LEU A 37 15.49 -7.42 8.12
CA LEU A 37 15.73 -7.49 9.57
C LEU A 37 15.08 -6.35 10.36
N VAL A 38 14.48 -5.37 9.69
CA VAL A 38 13.89 -4.20 10.32
C VAL A 38 12.37 -4.25 10.21
N ALA A 39 11.67 -4.02 11.32
CA ALA A 39 10.23 -3.84 11.31
C ALA A 39 9.89 -2.41 10.84
N LEU A 40 9.03 -2.33 9.84
CA LEU A 40 8.60 -1.09 9.21
C LEU A 40 7.13 -0.82 9.53
N LYS A 41 6.79 0.45 9.77
CA LYS A 41 5.40 0.85 10.03
C LYS A 41 4.52 0.62 8.79
N CYS A 42 3.29 0.19 9.00
CA CYS A 42 2.27 0.15 7.96
C CYS A 42 2.04 1.54 7.33
N ARG A 43 1.85 1.61 6.01
CA ARG A 43 1.61 2.90 5.32
C ARG A 43 0.22 3.50 5.56
N HIS A 44 -0.74 2.71 6.04
CA HIS A 44 -2.13 3.19 6.19
C HIS A 44 -2.27 4.03 7.45
N GLU A 45 -2.91 5.19 7.30
CA GLU A 45 -3.09 6.12 8.42
C GLU A 45 -3.86 5.49 9.58
N GLY A 46 -3.40 5.75 10.79
CA GLY A 46 -3.96 5.17 12.02
C GLY A 46 -3.52 3.73 12.32
N CYS A 47 -2.82 3.05 11.40
CA CYS A 47 -2.26 1.74 11.69
C CYS A 47 -0.99 1.87 12.53
N SER A 48 -0.98 1.21 13.69
CA SER A 48 0.16 1.20 14.63
C SER A 48 1.05 -0.03 14.51
N GLU A 49 0.77 -0.90 13.53
CA GLU A 49 1.51 -2.14 13.33
C GLU A 49 2.89 -1.88 12.72
N PHE A 50 3.91 -2.53 13.29
CA PHE A 50 5.27 -2.58 12.76
C PHE A 50 5.55 -4.00 12.28
N LEU A 51 5.92 -4.13 11.01
CA LEU A 51 5.97 -5.40 10.30
C LEU A 51 7.27 -5.50 9.49
N PHE A 52 7.89 -6.67 9.52
CA PHE A 52 9.00 -6.97 8.63
C PHE A 52 8.56 -6.95 7.17
N LEU A 53 9.50 -6.68 6.26
CA LEU A 53 9.25 -6.48 4.83
C LEU A 53 8.39 -7.59 4.21
N ASP A 54 8.67 -8.84 4.56
CA ASP A 54 7.98 -10.04 4.07
C ASP A 54 6.47 -10.06 4.42
N LYS A 55 6.12 -9.66 5.65
CA LYS A 55 4.73 -9.60 6.14
C LYS A 55 4.06 -8.26 5.83
N LYS A 56 4.83 -7.20 5.62
CA LYS A 56 4.33 -5.85 5.43
C LYS A 56 3.47 -5.74 4.18
N LEU A 57 3.90 -6.29 3.05
CA LEU A 57 3.13 -6.25 1.81
C LEU A 57 1.78 -6.96 1.94
N ALA A 58 1.77 -8.14 2.58
CA ALA A 58 0.54 -8.88 2.85
C ALA A 58 -0.39 -8.07 3.76
N HIS A 59 0.12 -7.55 4.88
CA HIS A 59 -0.67 -6.73 5.78
C HIS A 59 -1.20 -5.47 5.09
N GLU A 60 -0.43 -4.75 4.30
CA GLU A 60 -0.91 -3.54 3.60
C GLU A 60 -2.07 -3.84 2.65
N ASN A 61 -2.15 -5.05 2.09
CA ASN A 61 -3.28 -5.48 1.29
C ASN A 61 -4.53 -5.82 2.14
N PHE A 62 -4.34 -6.36 3.34
CA PHE A 62 -5.45 -6.79 4.22
C PHE A 62 -5.66 -5.89 5.44
N CYS A 63 -5.01 -4.72 5.47
CA CYS A 63 -5.04 -3.84 6.62
C CYS A 63 -6.47 -3.36 6.86
N PRO A 64 -7.01 -3.48 8.08
CA PRO A 64 -8.38 -3.05 8.39
C PRO A 64 -8.59 -1.55 8.18
N LEU A 65 -7.51 -0.76 8.24
CA LEU A 65 -7.50 0.68 8.03
C LEU A 65 -7.20 1.09 6.59
N ARG A 66 -7.01 0.12 5.68
CA ARG A 66 -6.88 0.40 4.25
C ARG A 66 -8.13 1.11 3.75
N ARG A 67 -7.97 2.29 3.16
CA ARG A 67 -9.07 3.05 2.57
C ARG A 67 -9.47 2.47 1.23
N LEU A 68 -10.75 2.18 1.06
CA LEU A 68 -11.31 1.59 -0.15
C LEU A 68 -12.58 2.32 -0.57
N PRO A 69 -12.79 2.52 -1.88
CA PRO A 69 -14.07 3.02 -2.37
C PRO A 69 -15.17 1.98 -2.14
N CYS A 70 -16.40 2.45 -2.03
CA CYS A 70 -17.58 1.59 -2.01
C CYS A 70 -17.64 0.72 -3.28
N ARG A 71 -18.16 -0.52 -3.17
CA ARG A 71 -18.42 -1.38 -4.34
C ARG A 71 -19.41 -0.75 -5.32
N ASN A 72 -20.27 0.15 -4.86
CA ASN A 72 -21.22 0.87 -5.69
C ASN A 72 -20.65 2.20 -6.22
N ALA A 73 -19.32 2.38 -6.23
CA ALA A 73 -18.68 3.55 -6.85
C ALA A 73 -19.10 3.70 -8.32
N ASP A 74 -19.22 2.59 -9.05
CA ASP A 74 -19.72 2.57 -10.43
C ASP A 74 -21.18 3.07 -10.56
N LYS A 75 -21.96 3.02 -9.49
CA LYS A 75 -23.35 3.50 -9.44
C LYS A 75 -23.46 4.94 -8.94
N GLY A 76 -22.35 5.59 -8.59
CA GLY A 76 -22.31 6.96 -8.08
C GLY A 76 -22.03 7.08 -6.57
N CYS A 77 -21.66 6.00 -5.88
CA CYS A 77 -21.25 6.11 -4.46
C CYS A 77 -19.80 6.57 -4.33
N GLU A 78 -19.58 7.85 -4.02
CA GLU A 78 -18.23 8.43 -3.85
C GLU A 78 -17.62 8.19 -2.46
N ALA A 79 -18.31 7.43 -1.60
CA ALA A 79 -17.86 7.19 -0.24
C ALA A 79 -16.61 6.29 -0.20
N VAL A 80 -15.58 6.76 0.50
CA VAL A 80 -14.36 6.02 0.81
C VAL A 80 -14.35 5.70 2.29
N HIS A 81 -14.26 4.42 2.63
CA HIS A 81 -14.23 3.95 4.01
C HIS A 81 -13.04 3.04 4.27
N THR A 82 -12.71 2.82 5.53
CA THR A 82 -11.74 1.79 5.90
C THR A 82 -12.29 0.41 5.54
N ALA A 83 -11.43 -0.57 5.26
CA ALA A 83 -11.85 -1.93 4.99
C ALA A 83 -12.74 -2.50 6.12
N ARG A 84 -12.46 -2.11 7.37
CA ARG A 84 -13.29 -2.45 8.55
C ARG A 84 -14.70 -1.85 8.49
N ASP A 85 -14.81 -0.58 8.09
CA ASP A 85 -16.09 0.15 8.08
C ASP A 85 -16.90 -0.07 6.79
N LEU A 86 -16.26 -0.55 5.73
CA LEU A 86 -16.90 -0.73 4.43
C LEU A 86 -18.10 -1.68 4.50
N SER A 87 -18.00 -2.75 5.29
CA SER A 87 -19.11 -3.68 5.55
C SER A 87 -20.30 -3.01 6.23
N ARG A 88 -20.06 -2.02 7.11
CA ARG A 88 -21.13 -1.21 7.73
C ARG A 88 -21.74 -0.29 6.70
N HIS A 89 -20.92 0.41 5.91
CA HIS A 89 -21.37 1.28 4.84
C HIS A 89 -22.26 0.55 3.83
N HIS A 90 -21.91 -0.67 3.40
CA HIS A 90 -22.70 -1.42 2.42
C HIS A 90 -24.15 -1.70 2.86
N LYS A 91 -24.42 -1.78 4.16
CA LYS A 91 -25.78 -1.97 4.71
C LYS A 91 -26.62 -0.70 4.63
N THR A 92 -25.99 0.47 4.65
CA THR A 92 -26.64 1.79 4.66
C THR A 92 -26.37 2.56 3.37
N CYS A 93 -25.75 1.95 2.37
CA CYS A 93 -25.36 2.61 1.13
C CYS A 93 -26.61 2.82 0.27
N SER A 94 -26.92 4.08 -0.06
CA SER A 94 -28.07 4.46 -0.88
C SER A 94 -28.07 3.86 -2.29
N PHE A 95 -26.89 3.46 -2.78
CA PHE A 95 -26.70 2.84 -4.09
C PHE A 95 -26.68 1.30 -4.04
N SER A 96 -26.85 0.73 -2.84
CA SER A 96 -26.94 -0.72 -2.65
C SER A 96 -28.33 -1.19 -3.07
N THR A 97 -28.41 -1.91 -4.18
CA THR A 97 -29.63 -2.66 -4.54
C THR A 97 -29.90 -3.70 -3.44
N PRO A 98 -31.12 -3.77 -2.87
CA PRO A 98 -31.43 -4.77 -1.86
C PRO A 98 -31.20 -6.18 -2.43
N LEU A 99 -30.39 -6.96 -1.72
CA LEU A 99 -30.14 -8.35 -2.06
C LEU A 99 -31.42 -9.15 -1.77
N ARG A 100 -32.19 -9.41 -2.82
CA ARG A 100 -33.44 -10.21 -2.92
C ARG A 100 -34.72 -9.60 -2.31
N PRO A 101 -35.88 -9.80 -2.99
CA PRO A 101 -37.18 -9.65 -2.36
C PRO A 101 -37.44 -10.83 -1.40
N PRO A 102 -38.19 -10.63 -0.30
CA PRO A 102 -38.72 -11.73 0.48
C PRO A 102 -39.65 -12.60 -0.39
N LYS A 103 -39.59 -13.93 -0.20
CA LYS A 103 -40.53 -14.88 -0.78
C LYS A 103 -41.87 -14.81 -0.06
#